data_AF-A0AB36NWA3-F1
#
_entry.id   AF-A0AB36NWA3-F1
#
_cell.length_a   1.000
_cell.length_b   1.000
_cell.length_c   1.000
_cell.angle_alpha   90.00
_cell.angle_beta   90.00
_cell.angle_gamma   90.00
#
_symmetry.space_group_name_H-M   'P 1'
#
loop_
_entity.id
_entity.type
_entity.pdbx_description
1 polymer ?
#
loop_
_entity_poly.entity_id
_entity_poly.type
_entity_poly.pdbx_seq_one_letter_code
_entity_poly.pdbx_strand_id
1 'polypeptide(L)' 'MKKRKGKAGASWSLDKTYIKVKGIWCYLDRTVDKLGNTIDFLLTRKKQRMNAQKYNISNI' A
#
# COMPACT_ATOMS: atom_id res chain seq x y z
N MET A 1 19.99 13.72 19.07
CA MET A 1 18.84 14.59 18.75
C MET A 1 18.06 13.96 17.58
N LYS A 2 16.89 13.36 17.83
CA LYS A 2 16.10 12.65 16.81
C LYS A 2 15.38 13.70 15.97
N LYS A 3 15.81 13.95 14.73
CA LYS A 3 15.16 14.91 13.83
C LYS A 3 13.69 14.49 13.65
N ARG A 4 12.76 15.34 14.09
CA ARG A 4 11.34 15.16 13.79
C ARG A 4 11.19 15.23 12.27
N LYS A 5 10.71 14.16 11.65
CA LYS A 5 10.31 14.18 10.24
C LYS A 5 9.30 15.31 10.10
N GLY A 6 9.62 16.33 9.30
CA GLY A 6 8.74 17.48 9.08
C GLY A 6 7.34 16.99 8.70
N LYS A 7 6.30 17.78 9.03
CA LYS A 7 4.91 17.46 8.67
C LYS A 7 4.89 17.01 7.22
N ALA A 8 4.63 15.72 6.98
CA ALA A 8 4.44 15.20 5.63
C ALA A 8 3.38 16.11 4.99
N GLY A 9 3.76 16.79 3.91
CA GLY A 9 2.92 17.82 3.29
C GLY A 9 1.50 17.30 3.07
N ALA A 10 0.52 18.17 3.28
CA ALA A 10 -0.91 17.85 3.39
C ALA A 10 -1.57 17.15 2.19
N SER A 11 -0.81 16.73 1.18
CA SER A 11 -1.31 15.86 0.11
C SER A 11 -0.20 14.96 -0.41
N TRP A 12 -0.51 13.68 -0.52
CA TRP A 12 0.28 12.64 -1.15
C TRP A 12 -0.57 12.01 -2.25
N SER A 13 0.08 11.45 -3.27
CA SER A 13 -0.59 10.75 -4.36
C SER A 13 -0.35 9.24 -4.24
N LEU A 14 -1.36 8.46 -4.62
CA LEU A 14 -1.28 7.01 -4.67
C LEU A 14 -1.21 6.56 -6.12
N ASP A 15 -0.08 5.99 -6.52
CA ASP A 15 0.07 5.33 -7.82
C ASP A 15 -0.19 3.82 -7.65
N LYS A 16 -1.02 3.25 -8.54
CA LYS A 16 -1.33 1.81 -8.53
C LYS A 16 -0.86 1.19 -9.83
N THR A 17 0.08 0.28 -9.73
CA THR A 17 0.63 -0.44 -10.88
C THR A 17 0.59 -1.95 -10.69
N TYR A 18 0.69 -2.68 -11.80
CA TYR A 18 0.66 -4.14 -11.82
C TYR A 18 2.05 -4.66 -12.12
N ILE A 19 2.59 -5.47 -11.22
CA ILE A 19 3.92 -6.06 -11.40
C ILE A 19 3.87 -7.58 -11.25
N LYS A 20 4.79 -8.28 -11.91
CA LYS A 20 4.94 -9.72 -11.81
C LYS A 20 6.09 -10.05 -10.86
N VAL A 21 5.77 -10.66 -9.71
CA VAL A 21 6.76 -11.08 -8.69
C VAL A 21 6.78 -12.59 -8.64
N LYS A 22 7.94 -13.20 -8.96
CA LYS A 22 8.10 -14.68 -9.00
C LYS A 22 6.99 -15.38 -9.80
N GLY A 23 6.63 -14.82 -10.95
CA GLY A 23 5.60 -15.37 -11.83
C GLY A 23 4.16 -15.02 -11.46
N ILE A 24 3.91 -14.38 -10.31
CA ILE A 24 2.58 -14.04 -9.81
C ILE A 24 2.29 -12.56 -10.04
N TRP A 25 1.10 -12.24 -10.54
CA TRP A 25 0.62 -10.87 -10.66
C TRP A 25 0.22 -10.28 -9.30
N CYS A 26 0.82 -9.14 -8.98
CA CYS A 26 0.58 -8.40 -7.76
C CYS A 26 0.21 -6.95 -8.09
N TYR A 27 -0.61 -6.37 -7.21
CA TYR A 27 -0.87 -4.95 -7.17
C TYR A 27 0.23 -4.29 -6.34
N LEU A 28 0.88 -3.29 -6.92
CA LEU A 28 1.80 -2.42 -6.20
C LEU A 28 1.15 -1.04 -6.06
N ASP A 29 0.85 -0.69 -4.82
CA ASP A 29 0.38 0.63 -4.44
C ASP A 29 1.59 1.43 -3.91
N ARG A 30 1.88 2.59 -4.51
CA ARG A 30 3.00 3.47 -4.14
C ARG A 30 2.48 4.80 -3.65
N THR A 31 2.85 5.17 -2.44
CA THR A 31 2.53 6.50 -1.91
C THR A 31 3.69 7.43 -2.20
N VAL A 32 3.45 8.50 -2.95
CA VAL A 32 4.47 9.51 -3.30
C VAL A 32 4.11 10.87 -2.73
N ASP A 33 5.12 11.64 -2.32
CA ASP A 33 4.95 13.02 -1.92
C ASP A 33 4.84 13.95 -3.14
N LYS A 34 4.57 15.24 -2.89
CA LYS A 34 4.47 16.27 -3.96
C LYS A 34 5.76 16.46 -4.77
N LEU A 35 6.91 16.09 -4.22
CA LEU A 35 8.21 16.21 -4.87
C LEU A 35 8.55 14.93 -5.66
N GLY A 36 7.66 13.95 -5.69
CA GLY A 36 7.86 12.66 -6.33
C GLY A 36 8.69 11.67 -5.51
N ASN A 37 9.01 11.98 -4.25
CA ASN A 37 9.71 11.04 -3.38
C ASN A 37 8.74 9.95 -2.95
N THR A 38 9.20 8.70 -3.00
CA THR A 38 8.36 7.60 -2.53
C THR A 38 8.39 7.53 -1.01
N ILE A 39 7.22 7.62 -0.41
CA ILE A 39 7.01 7.55 1.04
C ILE A 39 6.87 6.09 1.47
N ASP A 40 6.06 5.31 0.75
CA ASP A 40 5.70 3.94 1.13
C ASP A 40 5.33 3.06 -0.07
N PHE A 41 5.40 1.75 0.12
CA PHE A 41 5.05 0.72 -0.85
C PHE A 41 4.20 -0.37 -0.20
N LEU A 42 3.06 -0.67 -0.80
CA LEU A 42 2.22 -1.81 -0.41
C LEU A 42 2.08 -2.77 -1.59
N LEU A 43 2.55 -4.01 -1.40
CA LEU A 43 2.40 -5.07 -2.37
C LEU A 43 1.27 -6.01 -1.95
N THR A 44 0.21 -6.07 -2.74
CA THR A 44 -0.92 -6.97 -2.50
C THR A 44 -0.99 -8.05 -3.57
N ARG A 45 -0.90 -9.31 -3.18
CA ARG A 45 -1.13 -10.43 -4.09
C ARG A 45 -2.60 -10.40 -4.55
N LYS A 46 -2.84 -10.49 -5.86
CA LYS A 46 -4.20 -10.68 -6.38
C LYS A 46 -4.70 -12.06 -5.96
N LYS A 47 -5.41 -12.16 -4.83
CA LYS A 47 -6.19 -13.35 -4.51
C LYS A 47 -7.35 -13.39 -5.51
N GLN A 48 -7.37 -14.39 -6.37
CA GLN A 48 -8.60 -14.79 -7.05
C GLN A 48 -9.61 -15.09 -5.93
N ARG A 49 -10.69 -14.30 -5.86
CA ARG A 49 -11.66 -14.37 -4.77
C ARG A 49 -12.44 -15.67 -4.91
N MET A 50 -11.97 -16.74 -4.28
CA MET A 50 -12.84 -17.87 -3.94
C MET A 50 -13.55 -17.53 -2.63
N ASN A 51 -14.89 -17.49 -2.68
CA ASN A 51 -15.88 -17.22 -1.64
C ASN A 51 -15.34 -16.70 -0.29
N ALA A 52 -15.61 -15.43 -0.01
CA ALA A 52 -15.31 -14.81 1.27
C ALA A 52 -16.15 -15.43 2.39
N GLN A 53 -15.53 -16.26 3.24
CA GLN A 53 -16.04 -16.47 4.60
C GLN A 53 -15.64 -15.25 5.44
N LYS A 54 -16.64 -14.45 5.82
CA LYS A 54 -16.50 -13.38 6.82
C LYS A 54 -16.24 -14.03 8.17
N TYR A 55 -15.10 -13.74 8.79
CA TYR A 55 -14.95 -13.90 10.23
C TYR A 55 -15.26 -12.54 10.86
N ASN A 56 -16.43 -12.43 11.50
CA ASN A 56 -16.73 -11.34 12.42
C ASN A 56 -15.86 -11.54 13.66
N ILE A 57 -14.87 -10.69 13.85
CA ILE A 57 -14.18 -10.59 15.14
C ILE A 57 -14.98 -9.58 15.96
N SER A 58 -15.85 -10.10 16.82
CA SER A 58 -16.44 -9.37 17.94
C SER A 58 -15.62 -9.65 19.21
N ASN A 59 -15.50 -8.62 20.06
CA ASN A 59 -14.77 -8.50 21.34
C ASN A 59 -13.28 -8.14 21.19
N ILE A 60 -12.74 -7.15 21.91
CA ILE A 60 -12.98 -6.71 23.31
C ILE A 60 -13.03 -5.18 23.39
#